data_AF-A0A6G0WN04-F1
#
_entry.id   AF-A0A6G0WN04-F1
#
_cell.length_a   1.000
_cell.length_b   1.000
_cell.length_c   1.000
_cell.angle_alpha   90.00
_cell.angle_beta   90.00
_cell.angle_gamma   90.00
#
_symmetry.space_group_name_H-M   'P 1'
#
loop_
_entity.id
_entity.type
_entity.pdbx_description
1 polymer ?
#
loop_
_entity_poly.entity_id
_entity_poly.type
_entity_poly.pdbx_seq_one_letter_code
_entity_poly.pdbx_strand_id
1 'polypeptide(L)'
;RFYNIICSQIKSVRERNILVENGFMYLFDAMSSNGLLRFWRCRYKTECKARVHTSINDFDIIKRINEHTHYAEPANIETNGAVCRIKKRAAETMEPTSTVINECVIDLSQAAKRIIQSSQTLKKTVRRQRKIIQAIPDAPKDLISLQIPESYKIFSPSKDIEEQFLLADSSPGNDRIIIFRRQKNLDVLFRSKTW
;
A
#
# COMPACT_ATOMS: atom_id res chain seq x y z
N ARG A 1 1.64 -3.27 -28.21
CA ARG A 1 3.05 -2.88 -28.04
C ARG A 1 3.09 -1.79 -26.97
N PHE A 2 3.12 -2.16 -25.70
CA PHE A 2 3.09 -1.19 -24.58
C PHE A 2 4.05 -1.66 -23.49
N TYR A 3 5.28 -1.17 -23.52
CA TYR A 3 6.14 -1.14 -22.34
C TYR A 3 6.24 0.33 -21.93
N ASN A 4 5.14 0.84 -21.35
CA ASN A 4 5.16 2.14 -20.69
C ASN A 4 6.03 2.03 -19.44
N ILE A 5 7.00 2.92 -19.33
CA ILE A 5 7.89 3.08 -18.18
C ILE A 5 7.02 3.44 -16.97
N ILE A 6 6.98 2.56 -15.96
CA ILE A 6 6.29 2.83 -14.69
C ILE A 6 7.37 2.94 -13.62
N CYS A 7 8.03 4.10 -13.54
CA CYS A 7 8.96 4.39 -12.45
C CYS A 7 8.25 4.63 -11.09
N SER A 8 6.91 4.68 -11.06
CA SER A 8 6.16 5.15 -9.89
C SER A 8 5.49 4.07 -9.02
N GLN A 9 5.35 2.82 -9.49
CA GLN A 9 4.53 1.83 -8.76
C GLN A 9 5.32 0.81 -7.94
N ILE A 10 6.64 0.70 -8.14
CA ILE A 10 7.47 -0.24 -7.40
C ILE A 10 8.44 0.51 -6.50
N LYS A 11 8.42 0.16 -5.22
CA LYS A 11 9.37 0.63 -4.22
C LYS A 11 10.19 -0.53 -3.67
N SER A 12 11.44 -0.24 -3.38
CA SER A 12 12.33 -1.13 -2.64
C SER A 12 11.85 -1.35 -1.20
N VAL A 13 12.43 -2.33 -0.51
CA VAL A 13 12.18 -2.57 0.92
C VAL A 13 12.45 -1.33 1.78
N ARG A 14 13.37 -0.46 1.34
CA ARG A 14 13.71 0.81 2.01
C ARG A 14 12.89 2.00 1.48
N GLU A 15 11.76 1.73 0.82
CA GLU A 15 10.81 2.72 0.30
C GLU A 15 11.40 3.70 -0.74
N ARG A 16 12.54 3.34 -1.35
CA ARG A 16 13.10 4.07 -2.51
C ARG A 16 12.48 3.59 -3.81
N ASN A 17 12.27 4.49 -4.76
CA ASN A 17 11.73 4.18 -6.09
C ASN A 17 12.63 3.20 -6.85
N ILE A 18 12.00 2.29 -7.59
CA ILE A 18 12.65 1.35 -8.50
C ILE A 18 12.21 1.71 -9.93
N LEU A 19 13.19 1.88 -10.81
CA LEU A 19 12.92 2.04 -12.24
C LEU A 19 12.76 0.66 -12.88
N VAL A 20 11.70 0.50 -13.67
CA VAL A 20 11.47 -0.70 -14.47
C VAL A 20 11.59 -0.35 -15.94
N GLU A 21 12.44 -1.09 -16.65
CA GLU A 21 12.79 -0.84 -18.05
C GLU A 21 13.05 -2.18 -18.73
N ASN A 22 12.34 -2.49 -19.82
CA ASN A 22 12.51 -3.71 -20.63
C ASN A 22 12.57 -5.03 -19.84
N GLY A 23 11.77 -5.16 -18.78
CA GLY A 23 11.74 -6.37 -17.96
C GLY A 23 12.87 -6.46 -16.92
N PHE A 24 13.62 -5.39 -16.71
CA PHE A 24 14.67 -5.28 -15.69
C PHE A 24 14.32 -4.22 -14.64
N MET A 25 14.82 -4.42 -13.42
CA MET A 25 14.66 -3.48 -12.30
C MET A 25 15.99 -2.81 -11.97
N TYR A 26 15.93 -1.49 -11.78
CA TYR A 26 17.07 -0.65 -11.47
C TYR A 26 16.84 0.12 -10.17
N LEU A 27 17.92 0.28 -9.40
CA LEU A 27 17.97 1.06 -8.18
C LEU A 27 18.62 2.41 -8.48
N PHE A 28 18.12 3.45 -7.83
CA PHE A 28 18.74 4.78 -7.89
C PHE A 28 20.18 4.72 -7.35
N ASP A 29 21.09 5.32 -8.11
CA ASP A 29 22.52 5.38 -7.80
C ASP A 29 22.94 6.79 -7.41
N ALA A 30 22.76 7.75 -8.33
CA ALA A 30 23.18 9.13 -8.14
C ALA A 30 22.44 10.08 -9.10
N MET A 31 22.59 11.38 -8.87
CA MET A 31 22.18 12.42 -9.81
C MET A 31 23.41 12.91 -10.60
N SER A 32 23.19 13.39 -11.82
CA SER A 32 24.24 14.08 -12.58
C SER A 32 24.69 15.35 -11.85
N SER A 33 25.93 15.77 -12.05
CA SER A 33 26.50 16.98 -11.45
C SER A 33 25.69 18.25 -11.75
N ASN A 34 25.04 18.31 -12.92
CA ASN A 34 24.16 19.40 -13.32
C ASN A 34 22.71 19.26 -12.84
N GLY A 35 22.38 18.20 -12.09
CA GLY A 35 21.04 17.97 -11.55
C GLY A 35 19.98 17.52 -12.57
N LEU A 36 20.30 17.39 -13.86
CA LEU A 36 19.28 17.16 -14.90
C LEU A 36 18.94 15.68 -15.13
N LEU A 37 19.82 14.77 -14.69
CA LEU A 37 19.71 13.34 -14.96
C LEU A 37 19.72 12.54 -13.66
N ARG A 38 18.95 11.46 -13.63
CA ARG A 38 19.05 10.41 -12.62
C ARG A 38 19.79 9.21 -13.20
N PHE A 39 20.74 8.68 -12.43
CA PHE A 39 21.49 7.48 -12.78
C PHE A 39 20.95 6.29 -12.00
N TRP A 40 20.74 5.20 -12.71
CA TRP A 40 20.16 3.98 -12.21
C TRP A 40 21.09 2.82 -12.51
N ARG A 41 21.29 1.93 -11.54
CA ARG A 41 22.07 0.70 -11.71
C ARG A 41 21.15 -0.50 -11.60
N CYS A 42 21.45 -1.57 -12.34
CA CYS A 42 20.76 -2.84 -12.17
C CYS A 42 20.71 -3.26 -10.68
N ARG A 43 19.59 -3.85 -10.25
CA ARG A 43 19.43 -4.34 -8.86
C ARG A 43 20.53 -5.33 -8.45
N TYR A 44 21.04 -6.13 -9.39
CA TYR A 44 22.13 -7.09 -9.20
C TYR A 44 23.50 -6.44 -9.44
N LYS A 45 23.74 -5.27 -8.86
CA LYS A 45 24.93 -4.42 -9.11
C LYS A 45 26.29 -5.10 -8.90
N THR A 46 26.33 -6.21 -8.17
CA THR A 46 27.53 -7.03 -7.93
C THR A 46 27.90 -7.87 -9.14
N GLU A 47 26.90 -8.36 -9.88
CA GLU A 47 27.03 -9.31 -10.98
C GLU A 47 26.73 -8.67 -12.34
N CYS A 48 26.00 -7.55 -12.34
CA CYS A 48 25.51 -6.86 -13.52
C CYS A 48 25.92 -5.38 -13.49
N LYS A 49 26.63 -4.95 -14.54
CA LYS A 49 27.12 -3.56 -14.70
C LYS A 49 26.21 -2.69 -15.56
N ALA A 50 25.01 -3.18 -15.93
CA ALA A 50 24.03 -2.42 -16.69
C ALA A 50 23.55 -1.17 -15.93
N ARG A 51 23.46 -0.05 -16.63
CA ARG A 51 22.97 1.23 -16.11
C ARG A 51 22.02 1.91 -17.07
N VAL A 52 21.13 2.72 -16.52
CA VAL A 52 20.18 3.54 -17.26
C VAL A 52 20.23 4.95 -16.70
N HIS A 53 20.18 5.95 -17.58
CA HIS A 53 20.05 7.35 -17.20
C HIS A 53 18.68 7.83 -17.64
N THR A 54 17.98 8.53 -16.74
CA THR A 54 16.67 9.10 -17.04
C THR A 54 16.66 10.61 -16.87
N SER A 55 15.69 11.28 -17.51
CA SER A 55 15.37 12.66 -17.21
C SER A 55 14.93 12.80 -15.74
N ILE A 56 15.16 13.98 -15.15
CA ILE A 56 14.74 14.27 -13.77
C ILE A 56 13.23 14.47 -13.64
N ASN A 57 12.57 15.00 -14.66
CA ASN A 57 11.15 15.32 -14.60
C ASN A 57 10.29 14.09 -14.93
N ASP A 58 10.52 13.51 -16.11
CA ASP A 58 9.55 12.59 -16.73
C ASP A 58 10.00 11.12 -16.68
N PHE A 59 11.22 10.87 -16.17
CA PHE A 59 11.87 9.56 -16.14
C PHE A 59 12.10 8.93 -17.54
N ASP A 60 12.08 9.75 -18.59
CA ASP A 60 12.39 9.31 -19.94
C ASP A 60 13.81 8.77 -20.04
N ILE A 61 13.98 7.67 -20.77
CA ILE A 61 15.28 7.04 -20.92
C ILE A 61 16.15 7.85 -21.88
N ILE A 62 17.18 8.47 -21.32
CA ILE A 62 18.15 9.27 -22.06
C ILE A 62 19.31 8.42 -22.55
N LYS A 63 19.76 7.46 -21.72
CA LYS A 63 20.91 6.60 -22.06
C LYS A 63 20.81 5.23 -21.41
N ARG A 64 21.20 4.20 -22.16
CA ARG A 64 21.45 2.84 -21.64
C ARG A 64 22.94 2.55 -21.75
N ILE A 65 23.53 1.93 -20.73
CA ILE A 65 24.96 1.68 -20.63
C ILE A 65 25.16 0.22 -20.23
N ASN A 66 25.96 -0.50 -21.02
CA ASN A 66 26.20 -1.94 -20.93
C ASN A 66 24.95 -2.80 -21.14
N GLU A 67 25.16 -4.03 -21.58
CA GLU A 67 24.12 -5.05 -21.66
C GLU A 67 23.97 -5.76 -20.31
N HIS A 68 22.80 -6.38 -20.11
CA HIS A 68 22.55 -7.21 -18.93
C HIS A 68 23.27 -8.56 -19.05
N THR A 69 23.84 -9.01 -17.94
CA THR A 69 24.47 -10.33 -17.80
C THR A 69 23.50 -11.39 -17.27
N HIS A 70 22.22 -11.05 -17.17
CA HIS A 70 21.16 -11.92 -16.67
C HIS A 70 19.88 -11.70 -17.47
N TYR A 71 18.95 -12.64 -17.36
CA TYR A 71 17.66 -12.55 -18.05
C TYR A 71 16.73 -11.52 -17.41
N ALA A 72 15.78 -11.04 -18.22
CA ALA A 72 14.68 -10.22 -17.75
C ALA A 72 13.78 -11.03 -16.81
N GLU A 73 13.19 -10.36 -15.82
CA GLU A 73 12.41 -10.99 -14.77
C GLU A 73 10.99 -10.40 -14.65
N PRO A 74 10.14 -10.55 -15.68
CA PRO A 74 8.81 -9.94 -15.69
C PRO A 74 7.94 -10.41 -14.52
N ALA A 75 8.03 -11.68 -14.14
CA ALA A 75 7.30 -12.21 -12.99
C ALA A 75 7.76 -11.59 -11.66
N ASN A 76 9.05 -11.29 -11.50
CA ASN A 76 9.54 -10.58 -10.31
C ASN A 76 9.04 -9.12 -10.29
N ILE A 77 9.01 -8.45 -11.42
CA ILE A 77 8.46 -7.09 -11.54
C ILE A 77 6.98 -7.09 -11.12
N GLU A 78 6.20 -8.03 -11.66
CA GLU A 78 4.77 -8.15 -11.41
C GLU A 78 4.46 -8.38 -9.92
N THR A 79 5.19 -9.30 -9.28
CA THR A 79 5.05 -9.60 -7.85
C THR A 79 5.46 -8.43 -6.96
N ASN A 80 6.55 -7.72 -7.29
CA ASN A 80 6.95 -6.52 -6.55
C ASN A 80 5.89 -5.41 -6.69
N GLY A 81 5.30 -5.25 -7.87
CA GLY A 81 4.16 -4.37 -8.11
C GLY A 81 2.95 -4.73 -7.25
N ALA A 82 2.58 -6.01 -7.19
CA ALA A 82 1.48 -6.49 -6.34
C ALA A 82 1.71 -6.18 -4.85
N VAL A 83 2.91 -6.43 -4.34
CA VAL A 83 3.25 -6.12 -2.94
C VAL A 83 3.15 -4.61 -2.66
N CYS A 84 3.58 -3.77 -3.60
CA CYS A 84 3.43 -2.33 -3.46
C CYS A 84 1.96 -1.89 -3.47
N ARG A 85 1.13 -2.48 -4.34
CA ARG A 85 -0.33 -2.26 -4.33
C ARG A 85 -0.98 -2.72 -3.02
N ILE A 86 -0.58 -3.87 -2.48
CA ILE A 86 -1.04 -4.37 -1.17
C ILE A 86 -0.71 -3.36 -0.07
N LYS A 87 0.54 -2.87 -0.02
CA LYS A 87 0.92 -1.84 0.97
C LYS A 87 0.09 -0.58 0.81
N LYS A 88 -0.07 -0.08 -0.42
CA LYS A 88 -0.85 1.12 -0.71
C LYS A 88 -2.32 0.96 -0.31
N ARG A 89 -2.97 -0.12 -0.73
CA ARG A 89 -4.37 -0.40 -0.38
C ARG A 89 -4.56 -0.63 1.12
N ALA A 90 -3.64 -1.34 1.77
CA ALA A 90 -3.65 -1.51 3.22
C ALA A 90 -3.53 -0.20 3.99
N ALA A 91 -2.90 0.82 3.39
CA ALA A 91 -2.76 2.16 3.94
C ALA A 91 -4.01 3.02 3.74
N GLU A 92 -4.67 2.86 2.59
CA GLU A 92 -5.78 3.69 2.16
C GLU A 92 -7.15 3.13 2.56
N THR A 93 -7.26 1.83 2.89
CA THR A 93 -8.54 1.15 3.16
C THR A 93 -8.54 0.31 4.45
N MET A 94 -9.74 0.19 5.03
CA MET A 94 -10.03 -0.64 6.21
C MET A 94 -10.59 -2.02 5.87
N GLU A 95 -10.52 -2.43 4.61
CA GLU A 95 -11.06 -3.72 4.14
C GLU A 95 -10.44 -4.92 4.87
N PRO A 96 -11.10 -6.08 4.90
CA PRO A 96 -10.50 -7.30 5.43
C PRO A 96 -9.16 -7.62 4.76
N THR A 97 -8.19 -8.15 5.51
CA THR A 97 -6.85 -8.47 5.00
C THR A 97 -6.90 -9.44 3.81
N SER A 98 -7.83 -10.40 3.82
CA SER A 98 -8.05 -11.32 2.70
C SER A 98 -8.45 -10.58 1.43
N THR A 99 -9.40 -9.64 1.53
CA THR A 99 -9.86 -8.81 0.40
C THR A 99 -8.71 -8.00 -0.17
N VAL A 100 -7.94 -7.30 0.67
CA VAL A 100 -6.78 -6.50 0.21
C VAL A 100 -5.78 -7.36 -0.57
N ILE A 101 -5.50 -8.57 -0.10
CA ILE A 101 -4.55 -9.49 -0.76
C ILE A 101 -5.14 -10.01 -2.08
N ASN A 102 -6.37 -10.52 -2.05
CA ASN A 102 -7.00 -11.15 -3.21
C ASN A 102 -7.12 -10.17 -4.38
N GLU A 103 -7.61 -8.94 -4.12
CA GLU A 103 -7.75 -7.90 -5.14
C GLU A 103 -6.40 -7.53 -5.79
N CYS A 104 -5.29 -7.61 -5.05
CA CYS A 104 -3.99 -7.24 -5.60
C CYS A 104 -3.27 -8.40 -6.34
N VAL A 105 -3.75 -9.63 -6.16
CA VAL A 105 -3.12 -10.88 -6.62
C VAL A 105 -3.93 -11.59 -7.70
N ILE A 106 -5.23 -11.29 -7.84
CA ILE A 106 -6.14 -12.00 -8.75
C ILE A 106 -5.64 -12.00 -10.20
N ASP A 107 -5.20 -10.84 -10.68
CA ASP A 107 -4.74 -10.63 -12.06
C ASP A 107 -3.28 -11.04 -12.30
N LEU A 108 -2.61 -11.62 -11.30
CA LEU A 108 -1.22 -12.05 -11.48
C LEU A 108 -1.12 -13.22 -12.46
N SER A 109 -0.10 -13.16 -13.31
CA SER A 109 0.30 -14.27 -14.17
C SER A 109 0.61 -15.52 -13.36
N GLN A 110 0.49 -16.70 -13.98
CA GLN A 110 0.81 -17.98 -13.30
C GLN A 110 2.27 -18.03 -12.84
N ALA A 111 3.18 -17.46 -13.63
CA ALA A 111 4.59 -17.36 -13.26
C ALA A 111 4.77 -16.47 -12.01
N ALA A 112 4.10 -15.31 -11.96
CA ALA A 112 4.14 -14.42 -10.80
C ALA A 112 3.51 -15.06 -9.55
N LYS A 113 2.38 -15.77 -9.70
CA LYS A 113 1.72 -16.47 -8.58
C LYS A 113 2.59 -17.56 -7.95
N ARG A 114 3.52 -18.17 -8.70
CA ARG A 114 4.49 -19.14 -8.16
C ARG A 114 5.62 -18.49 -7.37
N ILE A 115 5.96 -17.25 -7.69
CA ILE A 115 7.10 -16.52 -7.09
C ILE A 115 6.66 -15.64 -5.91
N ILE A 116 5.41 -15.17 -5.93
CA ILE A 116 4.91 -14.26 -4.90
C ILE A 116 5.06 -14.86 -3.50
N GLN A 117 5.29 -13.98 -2.52
CA GLN A 117 5.44 -14.35 -1.13
C GLN A 117 4.23 -15.14 -0.61
N SER A 118 4.46 -15.98 0.40
CA SER A 118 3.39 -16.75 1.05
C SER A 118 2.24 -15.86 1.55
N SER A 119 1.03 -16.43 1.59
CA SER A 119 -0.15 -15.75 2.13
C SER A 119 0.08 -15.21 3.54
N GLN A 120 0.80 -15.96 4.38
CA GLN A 120 1.16 -15.57 5.75
C GLN A 120 2.07 -14.33 5.76
N THR A 121 3.05 -14.25 4.86
CA THR A 121 3.92 -13.08 4.70
C THR A 121 3.10 -11.86 4.24
N LEU A 122 2.22 -12.03 3.26
CA LEU A 122 1.36 -10.93 2.78
C LEU A 122 0.42 -10.41 3.87
N LYS A 123 -0.19 -11.31 4.68
CA LYS A 123 -1.01 -10.93 5.84
C LYS A 123 -0.21 -10.11 6.86
N LYS A 124 1.04 -10.50 7.14
CA LYS A 124 1.95 -9.74 8.02
C LYS A 124 2.26 -8.36 7.44
N THR A 125 2.49 -8.26 6.13
CA THR A 125 2.72 -6.98 5.45
C THR A 125 1.55 -6.03 5.63
N VAL A 126 0.31 -6.49 5.41
CA VAL A 126 -0.91 -5.67 5.61
C VAL A 126 -1.01 -5.21 7.06
N ARG A 127 -0.87 -6.13 8.03
CA ARG A 127 -0.96 -5.79 9.46
C ARG A 127 0.10 -4.77 9.87
N ARG A 128 1.34 -4.94 9.40
CA ARG A 128 2.43 -4.00 9.69
C ARG A 128 2.16 -2.63 9.08
N GLN A 129 1.71 -2.58 7.83
CA GLN A 129 1.43 -1.32 7.16
C GLN A 129 0.30 -0.56 7.86
N ARG A 130 -0.75 -1.29 8.27
CA ARG A 130 -1.80 -0.75 9.12
C ARG A 130 -1.19 -0.22 10.41
N LYS A 131 -0.51 -1.03 11.22
CA LYS A 131 0.12 -0.57 12.47
C LYS A 131 1.01 0.68 12.34
N ILE A 132 1.66 0.91 11.18
CA ILE A 132 2.45 2.12 10.94
C ILE A 132 1.57 3.38 10.83
N ILE A 133 0.47 3.28 10.08
CA ILE A 133 -0.45 4.41 9.82
C ILE A 133 -1.40 4.60 10.99
N GLN A 134 -1.95 3.47 11.36
CA GLN A 134 -2.72 3.19 12.53
C GLN A 134 -1.71 3.07 13.69
N ALA A 135 -1.05 4.15 14.06
CA ALA A 135 -0.66 4.41 15.45
C ALA A 135 -1.95 4.44 16.31
N ILE A 136 -2.65 3.30 16.30
CA ILE A 136 -3.82 2.93 17.06
C ILE A 136 -3.32 2.91 18.49
N PRO A 137 -4.04 3.57 19.41
CA PRO A 137 -3.83 3.32 20.83
C PRO A 137 -3.79 1.81 21.06
N ASP A 138 -2.82 1.32 21.83
CA ASP A 138 -2.83 -0.08 22.26
C ASP A 138 -4.23 -0.43 22.79
N ALA A 139 -4.70 -1.65 22.52
CA ALA A 139 -6.00 -2.09 23.01
C ALA A 139 -6.06 -1.81 24.52
N PRO A 140 -7.02 -0.99 25.00
CA PRO A 140 -7.05 -0.60 26.38
C PRO A 140 -7.26 -1.83 27.25
N LYS A 141 -6.57 -1.88 28.38
CA LYS A 141 -6.62 -3.02 29.30
C LYS A 141 -7.91 -3.02 30.12
N ASP A 142 -8.56 -1.87 30.20
CA ASP A 142 -9.69 -1.56 31.04
C ASP A 142 -10.51 -0.38 30.47
N LEU A 143 -11.78 -0.28 30.87
CA LEU A 143 -12.70 0.75 30.38
C LEU A 143 -12.35 2.17 30.86
N ILE A 144 -11.57 2.28 31.94
CA ILE A 144 -11.09 3.56 32.48
C ILE A 144 -9.99 4.11 31.55
N SER A 145 -9.03 3.28 31.16
CA SER A 145 -7.91 3.71 30.30
C SER A 145 -8.29 3.89 28.81
N LEU A 146 -9.50 3.49 28.39
CA LEU A 146 -9.94 3.55 26.99
C LEU A 146 -10.03 5.01 26.51
N GLN A 147 -9.21 5.37 25.52
CA GLN A 147 -9.28 6.66 24.84
C GLN A 147 -9.78 6.42 23.41
N ILE A 148 -10.89 7.05 23.01
CA ILE A 148 -11.44 6.93 21.66
C ILE A 148 -10.99 8.15 20.85
N PRO A 149 -10.10 7.97 19.85
CA PRO A 149 -9.70 9.05 18.95
C PRO A 149 -10.89 9.66 18.20
N GLU A 150 -10.81 10.95 17.88
CA GLU A 150 -11.88 11.68 17.18
C GLU A 150 -12.24 11.03 15.83
N SER A 151 -11.24 10.50 15.14
CA SER A 151 -11.42 9.76 13.88
C SER A 151 -12.30 8.51 14.00
N TYR A 152 -12.50 7.96 15.21
CA TYR A 152 -13.35 6.79 15.45
C TYR A 152 -14.76 7.18 15.89
N LYS A 153 -15.02 8.46 16.12
CA LYS A 153 -16.34 8.97 16.48
C LYS A 153 -17.21 9.25 15.25
N ILE A 154 -16.61 9.27 14.06
CA ILE A 154 -17.23 9.62 12.78
C ILE A 154 -17.19 8.40 11.85
N PHE A 155 -18.25 8.19 11.08
CA PHE A 155 -18.36 7.17 10.05
C PHE A 155 -18.47 7.84 8.67
N SER A 156 -17.56 7.49 7.76
CA SER A 156 -17.51 8.08 6.41
C SER A 156 -17.64 6.98 5.34
N PRO A 157 -18.88 6.62 4.90
CA PRO A 157 -19.09 5.55 3.92
C PRO A 157 -18.61 5.91 2.50
N SER A 158 -18.49 7.20 2.20
CA SER A 158 -17.98 7.73 0.94
C SER A 158 -17.27 9.07 1.21
N LYS A 159 -16.52 9.55 0.22
CA LYS A 159 -15.61 10.70 0.36
C LYS A 159 -16.30 12.02 0.76
N ASP A 160 -17.62 12.11 0.53
CA ASP A 160 -18.41 13.33 0.71
C ASP A 160 -19.51 13.18 1.78
N ILE A 161 -19.56 12.04 2.48
CA ILE A 161 -20.57 11.75 3.49
C ILE A 161 -19.85 11.43 4.78
N GLU A 162 -20.02 12.27 5.79
CA GLU A 162 -19.61 12.01 7.16
C GLU A 162 -20.85 12.00 8.05
N GLU A 163 -20.97 11.00 8.92
CA GLU A 163 -22.03 10.96 9.93
C GLU A 163 -21.47 10.60 11.30
N GLN A 164 -22.08 11.14 12.35
CA GLN A 164 -21.71 10.82 13.72
C GLN A 164 -22.00 9.34 14.01
N PHE A 165 -20.99 8.65 14.55
CA PHE A 165 -21.03 7.23 14.85
C PHE A 165 -21.02 6.95 16.36
N LEU A 166 -20.17 7.67 17.11
CA LEU A 166 -20.20 7.64 18.57
C LEU A 166 -21.22 8.68 19.07
N LEU A 167 -22.34 8.22 19.62
CA LEU A 167 -23.41 9.08 20.09
C LEU A 167 -23.22 9.52 21.52
N ALA A 168 -22.89 8.57 22.40
CA ALA A 168 -22.82 8.80 23.82
C ALA A 168 -21.67 8.00 24.43
N ASP A 169 -21.03 8.62 25.41
CA ASP A 169 -19.94 8.06 26.20
C ASP A 169 -20.13 8.56 27.63
N SER A 170 -20.41 7.65 28.57
CA SER A 170 -20.74 7.99 29.96
C SER A 170 -19.53 8.41 30.79
N SER A 171 -18.41 8.77 30.15
CA SER A 171 -17.12 9.13 30.76
C SER A 171 -16.39 7.95 31.39
N PRO A 172 -15.05 8.04 31.61
CA PRO A 172 -14.24 6.96 32.17
C PRO A 172 -14.76 6.46 33.52
N GLY A 173 -14.94 5.14 33.63
CA GLY A 173 -15.41 4.45 34.83
C GLY A 173 -15.48 2.94 34.62
N ASN A 174 -15.64 2.18 35.69
CA ASN A 174 -15.75 0.71 35.61
C ASN A 174 -16.98 0.26 34.81
N ASP A 175 -18.07 1.04 34.89
CA ASP A 175 -19.33 0.79 34.21
C ASP A 175 -19.53 1.73 33.02
N ARG A 176 -18.45 2.15 32.36
CA ARG A 176 -18.53 3.07 31.21
C ARG A 176 -19.37 2.47 30.09
N ILE A 177 -20.44 3.16 29.74
CA ILE A 177 -21.33 2.81 28.63
C ILE A 177 -20.96 3.66 27.43
N ILE A 178 -20.75 2.99 26.30
CA ILE A 178 -20.37 3.61 25.03
C ILE A 178 -21.39 3.17 23.98
N ILE A 179 -22.09 4.13 23.39
CA ILE A 179 -23.19 3.87 22.46
C ILE A 179 -22.77 4.28 21.05
N PHE A 180 -22.67 3.29 20.17
CA PHE A 180 -22.45 3.49 18.74
C PHE A 180 -23.77 3.35 18.00
N ARG A 181 -24.09 4.33 17.16
CA ARG A 181 -25.24 4.24 16.25
C ARG A 181 -25.01 5.06 15.00
N ARG A 182 -25.82 4.79 13.98
CA ARG A 182 -25.94 5.62 12.77
C ARG A 182 -27.37 6.09 12.65
N GLN A 183 -27.59 7.40 12.53
CA GLN A 183 -28.94 7.94 12.41
C GLN A 183 -29.65 7.36 11.18
N LYS A 184 -28.93 7.19 10.08
CA LYS A 184 -29.45 6.54 8.87
C LYS A 184 -29.99 5.13 9.11
N ASN A 185 -29.35 4.34 9.97
CA ASN A 185 -29.82 2.98 10.25
C ASN A 185 -31.13 3.00 11.03
N LEU A 186 -31.29 3.96 11.95
CA LEU A 186 -32.55 4.17 12.66
C LEU A 186 -33.65 4.63 11.71
N ASP A 187 -33.34 5.54 10.78
CA ASP A 187 -34.30 6.00 9.79
C ASP A 187 -34.74 4.86 8.86
N VAL A 188 -33.81 3.97 8.48
CA VAL A 188 -34.12 2.76 7.70
C VAL A 188 -35.00 1.81 8.49
N LEU A 189 -34.69 1.53 9.76
CA LEU A 189 -35.51 0.69 10.64
C LEU A 189 -36.91 1.29 10.84
N PHE A 190 -37.00 2.60 11.07
CA PHE A 190 -38.25 3.31 11.27
C PHE A 190 -39.13 3.28 10.01
N ARG A 191 -38.52 3.37 8.82
CA ARG A 191 -39.24 3.36 7.53
C ARG A 191 -39.48 1.96 6.98
N SER A 192 -38.84 0.92 7.55
CA SER A 192 -39.00 -0.44 7.07
C SER A 192 -40.39 -0.96 7.40
N LYS A 193 -41.07 -1.52 6.40
CA LYS A 193 -42.38 -2.18 6.56
C LYS A 193 -42.26 -3.63 7.03
N THR A 194 -41.05 -4.18 7.05
CA THR A 194 -40.75 -5.55 7.44
C THR A 194 -39.57 -5.55 8.42
N TRP A 195 -39.74 -6.31 9.50
CA TRP A 195 -38.70 -6.58 10.49
C TRP A 195 -37.85 -7.76 10.06
#